data_AF-A0A662XD61-F1
#
_entry.id   AF-A0A662XD61-F1
#
_cell.length_a   1.000
_cell.length_b   1.000
_cell.length_c   1.000
_cell.angle_alpha   90.00
_cell.angle_beta   90.00
_cell.angle_gamma   90.00
#
_symmetry.space_group_name_H-M   'P 1'
#
loop_
_entity.id
_entity.type
_entity.pdbx_description
1 polymer ?
#
loop_
_entity_poly.entity_id
_entity_poly.type
_entity_poly.pdbx_seq_one_letter_code
_entity_poly.pdbx_strand_id
1 'polypeptide(L)'
;MLTDELNSDGEALPPLPAAPPGKKPRLNVHHAVVGQQQSLETVFPLLQQEVRTKTLRAPAVRHAVDAFYFHCAQQTESTRLDAAFRRELLQYFDEELFDWKDNATPAFVLGTSLNEAVFGSVIKLHLAHDDTEAAWELINKLRRAALAHAAETQKEPTKLHFRTVSPLLEHDCRRGRFLSAFSRWQELKLHDVEWTSAMEDVLTQMVIACIKHNRQQPETDSSEAHFHNQMTSLLHDLQVSCREVTVPNIQRLQNAFRDAGYIVKFVPSDAHMNSKCPCCGRALIKQDLSEAERELMLTAIETRRTKVTPKTTLAKEYLAPFRHWLLQRHEKFQLENPPPTSKRAKPLLHFVLDGPNVAYLNQNFDAGSCRVDQVDALARQLQAQGHLVSITMPNGYLADKFVLRIRTKKMKAARRQGKFSTRERTPLEKDILARWKDEDLVFSCLTNVLSDDLFWLYASVLLGREGRVVTNDQGRDHVYAMLNSDASANGNVTELKAKANDRETESPLISMDLIARWKELTTVNIVIKHEEVTQSSVTAADGMMTPIPIEEIRLLEPLPFSRVPQVTALQHFHFPITEHALQHEHPNQIHTQRQRTRWLCVHRKSSTK
;
A
#
# COMPACT_ATOMS: atom_id res chain seq x y z
N MET A 1 -59.85 -6.22 20.61
CA MET A 1 -58.82 -5.80 21.57
C MET A 1 -57.49 -5.84 20.85
N LEU A 2 -57.11 -4.70 20.27
CA LEU A 2 -55.84 -4.43 19.59
C LEU A 2 -55.19 -3.33 20.43
N THR A 3 -53.94 -3.53 20.84
CA THR A 3 -53.17 -2.53 21.59
C THR A 3 -52.34 -1.73 20.61
N ASP A 4 -52.67 -0.45 20.45
CA ASP A 4 -51.89 0.55 19.71
C ASP A 4 -50.69 1.00 20.54
N GLU A 5 -49.49 0.96 19.96
CA GLU A 5 -48.28 1.54 20.57
C GLU A 5 -48.24 3.06 20.33
N LEU A 6 -48.26 3.83 21.43
CA LEU A 6 -48.13 5.29 21.45
C LEU A 6 -46.66 5.70 21.68
N ASN A 7 -46.24 6.83 21.11
CA ASN A 7 -44.93 7.42 21.38
C ASN A 7 -44.92 8.19 22.73
N SER A 8 -43.73 8.64 23.17
CA SER A 8 -43.47 9.22 24.50
C SER A 8 -44.30 10.46 24.88
N ASP A 9 -44.99 11.08 23.93
CA ASP A 9 -45.87 12.25 24.15
C ASP A 9 -47.38 11.93 23.94
N GLY A 10 -47.76 10.67 23.78
CA GLY A 10 -49.17 10.24 23.79
C GLY A 10 -49.99 10.53 22.53
N GLU A 11 -49.37 10.97 21.44
CA GLU A 11 -50.03 11.08 20.12
C GLU A 11 -49.77 9.86 19.23
N ALA A 12 -50.80 9.45 18.47
CA ALA A 12 -50.71 8.41 17.46
C ALA A 12 -49.81 8.87 16.30
N LEU A 13 -48.85 8.04 15.90
CA LEU A 13 -47.98 8.32 14.76
C LEU A 13 -48.81 8.54 13.49
N PRO A 14 -48.54 9.59 12.69
CA PRO A 14 -49.28 9.82 11.46
C PRO A 14 -49.04 8.66 10.48
N PRO A 15 -50.07 8.19 9.76
CA PRO A 15 -49.89 7.17 8.73
C PRO A 15 -49.00 7.73 7.62
N LEU A 16 -48.02 6.93 7.18
CA LEU A 16 -47.12 7.27 6.08
C LEU A 16 -47.92 7.57 4.79
N PRO A 17 -47.43 8.50 3.94
CA PRO A 17 -48.11 8.84 2.71
C PRO A 17 -48.18 7.62 1.78
N ALA A 18 -49.39 7.30 1.32
CA ALA A 18 -49.62 6.25 0.33
C ALA A 18 -48.81 6.54 -0.94
N ALA A 19 -48.17 5.50 -1.48
CA ALA A 19 -47.42 5.58 -2.72
C ALA A 19 -48.31 6.07 -3.88
N PRO A 20 -47.80 6.88 -4.82
CA PRO A 20 -48.58 7.38 -5.94
C PRO A 20 -49.10 6.22 -6.81
N PRO A 21 -50.33 6.31 -7.34
CA PRO A 21 -50.96 5.22 -8.08
C PRO A 21 -50.20 4.96 -9.38
N GLY A 22 -49.78 3.70 -9.60
CA GLY A 22 -49.21 3.23 -10.87
C GLY A 22 -47.81 2.62 -10.82
N LYS A 23 -47.12 2.59 -9.67
CA LYS A 23 -45.83 1.86 -9.53
C LYS A 23 -46.02 0.64 -8.63
N LYS A 24 -45.87 -0.57 -9.20
CA LYS A 24 -45.83 -1.82 -8.42
C LYS A 24 -44.77 -1.70 -7.31
N PRO A 25 -45.07 -2.10 -6.06
CA PRO A 25 -44.11 -2.00 -4.96
C PRO A 25 -42.83 -2.78 -5.29
N ARG A 26 -41.67 -2.18 -5.00
CA ARG A 26 -40.36 -2.85 -5.16
C ARG A 26 -40.18 -3.81 -3.99
N LEU A 27 -39.73 -5.04 -4.28
CA LEU A 27 -39.41 -6.00 -3.22
C LEU A 27 -38.21 -5.50 -2.41
N ASN A 28 -38.41 -5.26 -1.10
CA ASN A 28 -37.33 -4.95 -0.18
C ASN A 28 -37.14 -6.13 0.78
N VAL A 29 -36.21 -7.02 0.40
CA VAL A 29 -35.94 -8.27 1.14
C VAL A 29 -35.50 -7.99 2.58
N HIS A 30 -34.66 -6.98 2.81
CA HIS A 30 -34.19 -6.66 4.15
C HIS A 30 -35.36 -6.25 5.07
N HIS A 31 -36.28 -5.41 4.57
CA HIS A 31 -37.48 -5.04 5.33
C HIS A 31 -38.41 -6.24 5.57
N ALA A 32 -38.58 -7.13 4.59
CA ALA A 32 -39.40 -8.32 4.73
C ALA A 32 -38.86 -9.28 5.83
N VAL A 33 -37.55 -9.55 5.81
CA VAL A 33 -36.92 -10.48 6.75
C VAL A 33 -36.72 -9.86 8.13
N VAL A 34 -36.25 -8.61 8.22
CA VAL A 34 -35.91 -7.98 9.51
C VAL A 34 -37.07 -7.19 10.09
N GLY A 35 -37.72 -6.36 9.28
CA GLY A 35 -38.81 -5.47 9.73
C GLY A 35 -40.13 -6.21 9.92
N GLN A 36 -40.50 -7.09 8.97
CA GLN A 36 -41.74 -7.85 9.00
C GLN A 36 -41.58 -9.27 9.56
N GLN A 37 -40.35 -9.67 9.92
CA GLN A 37 -40.02 -10.99 10.46
C GLN A 37 -40.50 -12.17 9.61
N GLN A 38 -40.59 -12.00 8.29
CA GLN A 38 -40.98 -13.08 7.39
C GLN A 38 -39.87 -14.13 7.29
N SER A 39 -40.26 -15.40 7.17
CA SER A 39 -39.32 -16.50 6.97
C SER A 39 -38.70 -16.43 5.56
N LEU A 40 -37.48 -16.98 5.39
CA LEU A 40 -36.81 -16.98 4.10
C LEU A 40 -37.57 -17.83 3.06
N GLU A 41 -38.22 -18.90 3.49
CA GLU A 41 -39.10 -19.75 2.68
C GLU A 41 -40.31 -18.99 2.15
N THR A 42 -40.81 -18.01 2.92
CA THR A 42 -41.92 -17.15 2.50
C THR A 42 -41.47 -16.07 1.51
N VAL A 43 -40.26 -15.54 1.70
CA VAL A 43 -39.69 -14.49 0.83
C VAL A 43 -39.17 -15.06 -0.49
N PHE A 44 -38.73 -16.32 -0.52
CA PHE A 44 -38.11 -16.94 -1.69
C PHE A 44 -39.00 -16.96 -2.94
N PRO A 45 -40.29 -17.39 -2.90
CA PRO A 45 -41.17 -17.33 -4.05
C PRO A 45 -41.39 -15.90 -4.58
N LEU A 46 -41.42 -14.90 -3.69
CA LEU A 46 -41.56 -13.49 -4.07
C LEU A 46 -40.32 -13.01 -4.82
N LEU A 47 -39.13 -13.44 -4.39
CA LEU A 47 -37.87 -13.17 -5.09
C LEU A 47 -37.87 -13.83 -6.48
N GLN A 48 -38.24 -15.11 -6.58
CA GLN A 48 -38.31 -15.83 -7.85
C GLN A 48 -39.25 -15.13 -8.86
N GLN A 49 -40.41 -14.66 -8.39
CA GLN A 49 -41.35 -13.89 -9.22
C GLN A 49 -40.75 -12.56 -9.68
N GLU A 50 -40.05 -11.84 -8.80
CA GLU A 50 -39.40 -10.57 -9.13
C GLU A 50 -38.27 -10.77 -10.16
N VAL A 51 -37.47 -11.83 -10.03
CA VAL A 51 -36.42 -12.20 -11.00
C VAL A 51 -37.02 -12.53 -12.36
N ARG A 52 -38.06 -13.37 -12.42
CA ARG A 52 -38.74 -13.75 -13.67
C ARG A 52 -39.38 -12.56 -14.39
N THR A 53 -39.92 -11.60 -13.64
CA THR A 53 -40.65 -10.46 -14.21
C THR A 53 -39.76 -9.30 -14.64
N LYS A 54 -38.68 -9.02 -13.89
CA LYS A 54 -37.85 -7.81 -14.10
C LYS A 54 -36.41 -8.12 -14.52
N THR A 55 -36.00 -9.39 -14.49
CA THR A 55 -34.65 -9.88 -14.82
C THR A 55 -33.54 -9.33 -13.91
N LEU A 56 -32.39 -9.98 -13.89
CA LEU A 56 -31.20 -9.51 -13.16
C LEU A 56 -30.52 -8.30 -13.80
N ARG A 57 -31.00 -7.81 -14.96
CA ARG A 57 -30.52 -6.53 -15.53
C ARG A 57 -30.93 -5.32 -14.67
N ALA A 58 -32.02 -5.44 -13.91
CA ALA A 58 -32.51 -4.39 -13.05
C ALA A 58 -31.70 -4.31 -11.73
N PRO A 59 -31.09 -3.16 -11.38
CA PRO A 59 -30.30 -3.01 -10.15
C PRO A 59 -31.06 -3.34 -8.86
N ALA A 60 -32.35 -3.00 -8.81
CA ALA A 60 -33.20 -3.30 -7.65
C ALA A 60 -33.38 -4.80 -7.41
N VAL A 61 -33.47 -5.60 -8.48
CA VAL A 61 -33.62 -7.06 -8.39
C VAL A 61 -32.29 -7.68 -7.93
N ARG A 62 -31.15 -7.19 -8.44
CA ARG A 62 -29.82 -7.63 -7.99
C ARG A 62 -29.63 -7.39 -6.49
N HIS A 63 -29.94 -6.20 -6.00
CA HIS A 63 -29.86 -5.91 -4.56
C HIS A 63 -30.80 -6.79 -3.72
N ALA A 64 -31.98 -7.14 -4.24
CA ALA A 64 -32.90 -8.06 -3.57
C ALA A 64 -32.30 -9.47 -3.46
N VAL A 65 -31.70 -9.98 -4.54
CA VAL A 65 -30.98 -11.28 -4.55
C VAL A 65 -29.80 -11.25 -3.59
N ASP A 66 -28.95 -10.21 -3.64
CA ASP A 66 -27.80 -10.07 -2.75
C ASP A 66 -28.22 -10.09 -1.27
N ALA A 67 -29.24 -9.29 -0.92
CA ALA A 67 -29.77 -9.22 0.43
C ALA A 67 -30.39 -10.55 0.89
N PHE A 68 -31.09 -11.25 -0.01
CA PHE A 68 -31.69 -12.54 0.28
C PHE A 68 -30.65 -13.60 0.62
N TYR A 69 -29.68 -13.82 -0.28
CA TYR A 69 -28.63 -14.81 -0.06
C TYR A 69 -27.72 -14.44 1.13
N PHE A 70 -27.52 -13.15 1.39
CA PHE A 70 -26.83 -12.70 2.61
C PHE A 70 -27.54 -13.17 3.88
N HIS A 71 -28.86 -13.03 3.96
CA HIS A 71 -29.66 -13.53 5.09
C HIS A 71 -29.66 -15.06 5.15
N CYS A 72 -29.72 -15.76 4.01
CA CYS A 72 -29.55 -17.21 3.97
C CYS A 72 -28.20 -17.64 4.59
N ALA A 73 -27.11 -16.97 4.23
CA ALA A 73 -25.79 -17.25 4.77
C ALA A 73 -25.73 -17.00 6.30
N GLN A 74 -26.32 -15.92 6.80
CA GLN A 74 -26.40 -15.64 8.25
C GLN A 74 -27.23 -16.69 9.02
N GLN A 75 -28.37 -17.10 8.48
CA GLN A 75 -29.18 -18.15 9.11
C GLN A 75 -28.50 -19.51 9.07
N THR A 76 -27.68 -19.76 8.05
CA THR A 76 -26.88 -20.97 7.97
C THR A 76 -25.76 -21.01 9.01
N GLU A 77 -25.06 -19.89 9.25
CA GLU A 77 -24.05 -19.76 10.32
C GLU A 77 -24.66 -20.01 11.72
N SER A 78 -25.95 -19.73 11.90
CA SER A 78 -26.69 -19.97 13.16
C SER A 78 -27.45 -21.30 13.20
N THR A 79 -27.22 -22.22 12.24
CA THR A 79 -27.89 -23.53 12.13
C THR A 79 -29.42 -23.47 12.03
N ARG A 80 -29.97 -22.35 11.55
CA ARG A 80 -31.42 -22.11 11.44
C ARG A 80 -32.01 -22.39 10.06
N LEU A 81 -31.17 -22.63 9.06
CA LEU A 81 -31.62 -22.91 7.69
C LEU A 81 -31.80 -24.41 7.45
N ASP A 82 -32.97 -24.81 6.97
CA ASP A 82 -33.26 -26.21 6.63
C ASP A 82 -32.37 -26.72 5.48
N ALA A 83 -31.93 -27.98 5.58
CA ALA A 83 -31.00 -28.56 4.62
C ALA A 83 -31.63 -28.84 3.25
N ALA A 84 -32.93 -29.15 3.18
CA ALA A 84 -33.64 -29.34 1.93
C ALA A 84 -33.86 -27.98 1.24
N PHE A 85 -34.33 -26.99 2.00
CA PHE A 85 -34.48 -25.62 1.50
C PHE A 85 -33.16 -25.05 0.99
N ARG A 86 -32.04 -25.25 1.71
CA ARG A 86 -30.72 -24.84 1.23
C ARG A 86 -30.34 -25.47 -0.12
N ARG A 87 -30.64 -26.76 -0.33
CA ARG A 87 -30.38 -27.41 -1.63
C ARG A 87 -31.20 -26.79 -2.74
N GLU A 88 -32.47 -26.47 -2.47
CA GLU A 88 -33.34 -25.74 -3.39
C GLU A 88 -32.75 -24.36 -3.74
N LEU A 89 -32.24 -23.62 -2.75
CA LEU A 89 -31.62 -22.30 -2.97
C LEU A 89 -30.35 -22.39 -3.83
N LEU A 90 -29.52 -23.42 -3.61
CA LEU A 90 -28.29 -23.66 -4.38
C LEU A 90 -28.61 -24.09 -5.81
N GLN A 91 -29.59 -24.99 -5.99
CA GLN A 91 -30.06 -25.43 -7.29
C GLN A 91 -30.63 -24.25 -8.09
N TYR A 92 -31.48 -23.43 -7.47
CA TYR A 92 -32.02 -22.22 -8.11
C TYR A 92 -30.92 -21.25 -8.50
N PHE A 93 -29.87 -21.10 -7.68
CA PHE A 93 -28.74 -20.25 -8.04
C PHE A 93 -28.03 -20.76 -9.30
N ASP A 94 -27.68 -22.06 -9.33
CA ASP A 94 -26.92 -22.67 -10.43
C ASP A 94 -27.72 -22.78 -11.74
N GLU A 95 -29.04 -23.03 -11.67
CA GLU A 95 -29.88 -23.26 -12.84
C GLU A 95 -30.53 -21.97 -13.40
N GLU A 96 -30.90 -21.02 -12.53
CA GLU A 96 -31.74 -19.88 -12.93
C GLU A 96 -31.02 -18.53 -12.80
N LEU A 97 -30.08 -18.39 -11.86
CA LEU A 97 -29.37 -17.13 -11.63
C LEU A 97 -27.97 -17.09 -12.27
N PHE A 98 -27.31 -18.25 -12.38
CA PHE A 98 -25.93 -18.36 -12.86
C PHE A 98 -25.70 -19.59 -13.75
N ASP A 99 -26.50 -19.71 -14.81
CA ASP A 99 -26.25 -20.68 -15.88
C ASP A 99 -25.26 -20.09 -16.90
N TRP A 100 -24.03 -20.59 -16.88
CA TRP A 100 -22.94 -20.24 -17.80
C TRP A 100 -22.59 -21.40 -18.74
N LYS A 101 -23.50 -22.38 -18.93
CA LYS A 101 -23.18 -23.58 -19.73
C LYS A 101 -23.23 -23.38 -21.24
N ASP A 102 -23.90 -22.35 -21.74
CA ASP A 102 -23.99 -22.06 -23.18
C ASP A 102 -23.94 -20.56 -23.41
N ASN A 103 -23.25 -20.09 -24.44
CA ASN A 103 -23.06 -18.68 -24.84
C ASN A 103 -24.37 -17.91 -25.15
N ALA A 104 -25.54 -18.39 -24.70
CA ALA A 104 -26.82 -17.74 -24.77
C ALA A 104 -27.02 -16.83 -23.54
N THR A 105 -26.82 -15.53 -23.75
CA THR A 105 -27.20 -14.40 -22.88
C THR A 105 -27.07 -14.66 -21.37
N PRO A 106 -25.96 -14.28 -20.71
CA PRO A 106 -25.77 -14.60 -19.30
C PRO A 106 -26.89 -14.04 -18.44
N ALA A 107 -27.56 -14.92 -17.67
CA ALA A 107 -28.63 -14.56 -16.74
C ALA A 107 -28.13 -13.50 -15.75
N PHE A 108 -26.87 -13.59 -15.33
CA PHE A 108 -26.20 -12.59 -14.52
C PHE A 108 -25.53 -11.53 -15.41
N VAL A 109 -25.95 -10.27 -15.30
CA VAL A 109 -25.22 -9.17 -15.96
C VAL A 109 -23.89 -8.98 -15.26
N LEU A 110 -22.83 -9.52 -15.86
CA LEU A 110 -21.46 -9.07 -15.67
C LEU A 110 -21.42 -7.62 -16.19
N GLY A 111 -21.68 -6.66 -15.31
CA GLY A 111 -21.58 -5.25 -15.64
C GLY A 111 -20.12 -4.84 -15.77
N THR A 112 -19.87 -3.55 -15.97
CA THR A 112 -18.51 -2.96 -15.88
C THR A 112 -17.79 -3.24 -14.55
N SER A 113 -18.52 -3.72 -13.55
CA SER A 113 -18.02 -4.42 -12.37
C SER A 113 -18.94 -5.62 -12.10
N LEU A 114 -18.34 -6.79 -11.94
CA LEU A 114 -18.97 -8.04 -11.51
C LEU A 114 -19.74 -7.82 -10.19
N ASN A 115 -21.04 -8.13 -10.13
CA ASN A 115 -21.74 -8.11 -8.82
C ASN A 115 -21.39 -9.38 -8.03
N GLU A 116 -20.26 -9.35 -7.33
CA GLU A 116 -19.73 -10.49 -6.58
C GLU A 116 -20.43 -10.77 -5.24
N ALA A 117 -21.29 -9.87 -4.76
CA ALA A 117 -21.81 -9.92 -3.38
C ALA A 117 -22.59 -11.20 -3.08
N VAL A 118 -23.45 -11.65 -4.01
CA VAL A 118 -24.19 -12.92 -3.87
C VAL A 118 -23.26 -14.13 -3.82
N PHE A 119 -22.17 -14.15 -4.60
CA PHE A 119 -21.26 -15.30 -4.71
C PHE A 119 -20.60 -15.63 -3.37
N GLY A 120 -20.15 -14.63 -2.62
CA GLY A 120 -19.60 -14.84 -1.28
C GLY A 120 -20.60 -15.50 -0.33
N SER A 121 -21.90 -15.19 -0.47
CA SER A 121 -22.97 -15.80 0.33
C SER A 121 -23.26 -17.23 -0.11
N VAL A 122 -23.31 -17.50 -1.42
CA VAL A 122 -23.51 -18.86 -1.97
C VAL A 122 -22.36 -19.78 -1.60
N ILE A 123 -21.12 -19.29 -1.65
CA ILE A 123 -19.94 -20.03 -1.18
C ILE A 123 -20.14 -20.44 0.28
N LYS A 124 -20.54 -19.51 1.17
CA LYS A 124 -20.84 -19.86 2.57
C LYS A 124 -21.94 -20.92 2.72
N LEU A 125 -22.96 -20.92 1.85
CA LEU A 125 -24.02 -21.95 1.85
C LEU A 125 -23.50 -23.35 1.51
N HIS A 126 -22.57 -23.48 0.55
CA HIS A 126 -21.90 -24.75 0.27
C HIS A 126 -21.05 -25.20 1.47
N LEU A 127 -20.23 -24.30 2.00
CA LEU A 127 -19.30 -24.58 3.12
C LEU A 127 -20.01 -25.02 4.40
N ALA A 128 -21.26 -24.61 4.59
CA ALA A 128 -22.06 -25.00 5.75
C ALA A 128 -22.27 -26.52 5.93
N HIS A 129 -22.23 -27.30 4.84
CA HIS A 129 -22.22 -28.78 4.93
C HIS A 129 -20.91 -29.36 4.38
N ASP A 130 -19.83 -28.59 4.48
CA ASP A 130 -18.49 -29.02 4.12
C ASP A 130 -18.28 -29.36 2.63
N ASP A 131 -19.13 -28.83 1.76
CA ASP A 131 -19.05 -29.03 0.30
C ASP A 131 -18.03 -28.08 -0.33
N THR A 132 -16.75 -28.30 -0.02
CA THR A 132 -15.65 -27.42 -0.43
C THR A 132 -15.35 -27.49 -1.92
N GLU A 133 -15.60 -28.64 -2.56
CA GLU A 133 -15.38 -28.79 -4.00
C GLU A 133 -16.44 -28.06 -4.82
N ALA A 134 -17.72 -28.10 -4.42
CA ALA A 134 -18.74 -27.31 -5.11
C ALA A 134 -18.51 -25.79 -4.94
N ALA A 135 -18.09 -25.35 -3.74
CA ALA A 135 -17.69 -23.97 -3.51
C ALA A 135 -16.51 -23.55 -4.41
N TRP A 136 -15.52 -24.42 -4.59
CA TRP A 136 -14.39 -24.18 -5.49
C TRP A 136 -14.80 -24.17 -6.96
N GLU A 137 -15.68 -25.08 -7.37
CA GLU A 137 -16.20 -25.11 -8.74
C GLU A 137 -16.98 -23.84 -9.07
N LEU A 138 -17.74 -23.28 -8.12
CA LEU A 138 -18.39 -22.00 -8.29
C LEU A 138 -17.38 -20.86 -8.52
N ILE A 139 -16.27 -20.84 -7.79
CA ILE A 139 -15.18 -19.86 -8.03
C ILE A 139 -14.58 -20.05 -9.43
N ASN A 140 -14.36 -21.29 -9.87
CA ASN A 140 -13.84 -21.58 -11.22
C ASN A 140 -14.83 -21.18 -12.32
N LYS A 141 -16.13 -21.42 -12.14
CA LYS A 141 -17.17 -20.92 -13.05
C LYS A 141 -17.10 -19.38 -13.14
N LEU A 142 -16.96 -18.70 -12.01
CA LEU A 142 -16.85 -17.24 -11.96
C LEU A 142 -15.60 -16.71 -12.68
N ARG A 143 -14.44 -17.38 -12.51
CA ARG A 143 -13.19 -17.06 -13.22
C ARG A 143 -13.34 -17.21 -14.72
N ARG A 144 -13.94 -18.32 -15.18
CA ARG A 144 -14.21 -18.56 -16.62
C ARG A 144 -15.11 -17.47 -17.20
N ALA A 145 -16.15 -17.07 -16.45
CA ALA A 145 -17.05 -15.99 -16.87
C ALA A 145 -16.33 -14.63 -16.96
N ALA A 146 -15.46 -14.30 -16.00
CA ALA A 146 -14.68 -13.07 -16.02
C ALA A 146 -13.69 -13.01 -17.21
N LEU A 147 -13.03 -14.14 -17.50
CA LEU A 147 -12.11 -14.26 -18.65
C LEU A 147 -12.85 -14.14 -19.99
N ALA A 148 -13.98 -14.81 -20.14
CA ALA A 148 -14.78 -14.74 -21.36
C ALA A 148 -15.31 -13.31 -21.62
N HIS A 149 -15.79 -12.64 -20.58
CA HIS A 149 -16.23 -11.24 -20.70
C HIS A 149 -15.10 -10.29 -21.11
N ALA A 150 -13.89 -10.50 -20.57
CA ALA A 150 -12.70 -9.76 -20.98
C ALA A 150 -12.34 -10.00 -22.46
N ALA A 151 -12.39 -11.25 -22.91
CA ALA A 151 -12.15 -11.59 -24.31
C ALA A 151 -13.17 -10.95 -25.27
N GLU A 152 -14.47 -10.95 -24.91
CA GLU A 152 -15.53 -10.30 -25.68
C GLU A 152 -15.37 -8.79 -25.74
N THR A 153 -14.91 -8.16 -24.66
CA THR A 153 -14.77 -6.71 -24.55
C THR A 153 -13.38 -6.17 -24.90
N GLN A 154 -12.44 -7.04 -25.29
CA GLN A 154 -11.02 -6.73 -25.52
C GLN A 154 -10.38 -5.97 -24.34
N LYS A 155 -10.73 -6.36 -23.11
CA LYS A 155 -10.21 -5.77 -21.87
C LYS A 155 -9.49 -6.82 -21.04
N GLU A 156 -8.67 -6.38 -20.09
CA GLU A 156 -8.10 -7.29 -19.10
C GLU A 156 -9.20 -7.93 -18.22
N PRO A 157 -9.02 -9.19 -17.79
CA PRO A 157 -9.95 -9.86 -16.90
C PRO A 157 -10.10 -9.11 -15.59
N THR A 158 -11.35 -8.87 -15.19
CA THR A 158 -11.65 -8.28 -13.89
C THR A 158 -11.23 -9.25 -12.79
N LYS A 159 -10.33 -8.80 -11.90
CA LYS A 159 -9.93 -9.57 -10.73
C LYS A 159 -11.09 -9.69 -9.76
N LEU A 160 -11.22 -10.86 -9.14
CA LEU A 160 -12.20 -11.13 -8.10
C LEU A 160 -11.83 -10.37 -6.82
N HIS A 161 -12.84 -9.95 -6.07
CA HIS A 161 -12.64 -9.44 -4.73
C HIS A 161 -12.26 -10.56 -3.77
N PHE A 162 -11.26 -10.30 -2.92
CA PHE A 162 -10.82 -11.28 -1.93
C PHE A 162 -11.95 -11.77 -1.00
N ARG A 163 -12.88 -10.89 -0.62
CA ARG A 163 -14.05 -11.24 0.22
C ARG A 163 -14.93 -12.35 -0.37
N THR A 164 -14.86 -12.57 -1.68
CA THR A 164 -15.64 -13.58 -2.38
C THR A 164 -15.01 -14.96 -2.18
N VAL A 165 -13.68 -15.04 -2.26
CA VAL A 165 -12.91 -16.30 -2.16
C VAL A 165 -12.43 -16.62 -0.75
N SER A 166 -12.30 -15.62 0.11
CA SER A 166 -11.75 -15.76 1.47
C SER A 166 -12.52 -16.73 2.38
N PRO A 167 -13.87 -16.87 2.31
CA PRO A 167 -14.59 -17.82 3.16
C PRO A 167 -14.15 -19.27 2.95
N LEU A 168 -13.84 -19.67 1.70
CA LEU A 168 -13.35 -21.01 1.38
C LEU A 168 -11.99 -21.27 2.04
N LEU A 169 -11.06 -20.33 1.88
CA LEU A 169 -9.71 -20.44 2.45
C LEU A 169 -9.75 -20.51 3.98
N GLU A 170 -10.55 -19.66 4.62
CA GLU A 170 -10.76 -19.68 6.06
C GLU A 170 -11.36 -21.01 6.54
N HIS A 171 -12.36 -21.53 5.83
CA HIS A 171 -13.04 -22.78 6.17
C HIS A 171 -12.07 -23.97 6.13
N ASP A 172 -11.33 -24.13 5.04
CA ASP A 172 -10.32 -25.19 4.91
C ASP A 172 -9.26 -25.09 6.01
N CYS A 173 -8.78 -23.87 6.30
CA CYS A 173 -7.82 -23.65 7.38
C CYS A 173 -8.38 -24.03 8.76
N ARG A 174 -9.64 -23.68 9.06
CA ARG A 174 -10.30 -24.03 10.34
C ARG A 174 -10.51 -25.54 10.47
N ARG A 175 -10.70 -26.26 9.36
CA ARG A 175 -10.89 -27.72 9.30
C ARG A 175 -9.57 -28.51 9.23
N GLY A 176 -8.42 -27.85 9.28
CA GLY A 176 -7.11 -28.51 9.21
C GLY A 176 -6.69 -28.93 7.80
N ARG A 177 -7.41 -28.51 6.75
CA ARG A 177 -7.11 -28.78 5.33
C ARG A 177 -6.12 -27.75 4.76
N PHE A 178 -4.99 -27.57 5.43
CA PHE A 178 -4.01 -26.55 5.07
C PHE A 178 -3.50 -26.68 3.63
N LEU A 179 -3.12 -27.87 3.17
CA LEU A 179 -2.54 -28.05 1.84
C LEU A 179 -3.52 -27.66 0.72
N SER A 180 -4.81 -27.93 0.90
CA SER A 180 -5.86 -27.53 -0.04
C SER A 180 -6.01 -26.01 -0.08
N ALA A 181 -6.13 -25.37 1.10
CA ALA A 181 -6.19 -23.91 1.22
C ALA A 181 -4.95 -23.23 0.61
N PHE A 182 -3.76 -23.77 0.89
CA PHE A 182 -2.50 -23.24 0.37
C PHE A 182 -2.43 -23.35 -1.15
N SER A 183 -2.76 -24.50 -1.73
CA SER A 183 -2.77 -24.69 -3.20
C SER A 183 -3.75 -23.74 -3.88
N ARG A 184 -4.98 -23.63 -3.36
CA ARG A 184 -6.01 -22.71 -3.89
C ARG A 184 -5.57 -21.25 -3.79
N TRP A 185 -4.93 -20.86 -2.70
CA TRP A 185 -4.39 -19.51 -2.56
C TRP A 185 -3.24 -19.23 -3.53
N GLN A 186 -2.32 -20.16 -3.73
CA GLN A 186 -1.23 -20.00 -4.71
C GLN A 186 -1.80 -19.79 -6.13
N GLU A 187 -2.89 -20.47 -6.47
CA GLU A 187 -3.59 -20.28 -7.74
C GLU A 187 -4.25 -18.88 -7.83
N LEU A 188 -5.01 -18.49 -6.79
CA LEU A 188 -5.75 -17.23 -6.78
C LEU A 188 -4.86 -15.98 -6.80
N LYS A 189 -3.73 -16.00 -6.08
CA LYS A 189 -2.95 -14.77 -5.83
C LYS A 189 -2.17 -14.26 -7.05
N LEU A 190 -1.95 -15.10 -8.06
CA LEU A 190 -1.16 -14.72 -9.24
C LEU A 190 -1.94 -13.78 -10.16
N HIS A 191 -3.21 -14.10 -10.44
CA HIS A 191 -3.98 -13.38 -11.46
C HIS A 191 -5.42 -13.07 -11.07
N ASP A 192 -5.98 -13.76 -10.06
CA ASP A 192 -7.43 -13.75 -9.83
C ASP A 192 -7.90 -12.80 -8.74
N VAL A 193 -7.01 -12.26 -7.89
CA VAL A 193 -7.41 -11.41 -6.76
C VAL A 193 -6.57 -10.14 -6.65
N GLU A 194 -7.22 -9.02 -6.31
CA GLU A 194 -6.53 -7.77 -5.96
C GLU A 194 -6.03 -7.79 -4.51
N TRP A 195 -4.74 -7.47 -4.29
CA TRP A 195 -4.15 -7.36 -2.94
C TRP A 195 -4.82 -6.25 -2.11
N THR A 196 -5.24 -6.56 -0.89
CA THR A 196 -5.84 -5.59 0.04
C THR A 196 -5.38 -5.85 1.48
N SER A 197 -5.46 -4.82 2.33
CA SER A 197 -5.20 -4.98 3.77
C SER A 197 -6.23 -5.85 4.48
N ALA A 198 -7.43 -6.02 3.91
CA ALA A 198 -8.46 -6.91 4.46
C ALA A 198 -8.07 -8.41 4.37
N MET A 199 -6.96 -8.75 3.69
CA MET A 199 -6.46 -10.13 3.62
C MET A 199 -5.71 -10.57 4.89
N GLU A 200 -5.30 -9.64 5.76
CA GLU A 200 -4.46 -9.93 6.93
C GLU A 200 -5.02 -11.07 7.79
N ASP A 201 -6.32 -11.06 8.10
CA ASP A 201 -6.95 -12.03 8.99
C ASP A 201 -6.89 -13.47 8.44
N VAL A 202 -7.07 -13.60 7.12
CA VAL A 202 -7.10 -14.89 6.42
C VAL A 202 -5.68 -15.39 6.20
N LEU A 203 -4.75 -14.53 5.78
CA LEU A 203 -3.34 -14.90 5.64
C LEU A 203 -2.73 -15.28 6.99
N THR A 204 -3.09 -14.57 8.06
CA THR A 204 -2.73 -14.96 9.44
C THR A 204 -3.32 -16.32 9.79
N GLN A 205 -4.58 -16.58 9.44
CA GLN A 205 -5.20 -17.89 9.68
C GLN A 205 -4.52 -19.02 8.88
N MET A 206 -4.07 -18.74 7.66
CA MET A 206 -3.29 -19.68 6.84
C MET A 206 -1.93 -19.98 7.46
N VAL A 207 -1.22 -18.97 8.00
CA VAL A 207 0.02 -19.17 8.77
C VAL A 207 -0.25 -20.07 9.97
N ILE A 208 -1.33 -19.83 10.72
CA ILE A 208 -1.73 -20.67 11.86
C ILE A 208 -2.03 -22.11 11.41
N ALA A 209 -2.73 -22.29 10.29
CA ALA A 209 -3.03 -23.61 9.74
C ALA A 209 -1.76 -24.35 9.28
N CYS A 210 -0.80 -23.64 8.67
CA CYS A 210 0.51 -24.18 8.28
C CYS A 210 1.27 -24.74 9.49
N ILE A 211 1.33 -23.97 10.58
CA ILE A 211 1.99 -24.38 11.83
C ILE A 211 1.33 -25.63 12.43
N LYS A 212 -0.01 -25.64 12.48
CA LYS A 212 -0.78 -26.78 13.01
C LYS A 212 -0.59 -28.04 12.16
N HIS A 213 -0.58 -27.89 10.84
CA HIS A 213 -0.34 -28.98 9.91
C HIS A 213 1.06 -29.57 10.07
N ASN A 214 2.09 -28.73 10.15
CA ASN A 214 3.47 -29.18 10.35
C ASN A 214 3.65 -29.95 11.67
N ARG A 215 2.97 -29.53 12.75
CA ARG A 215 2.99 -30.25 14.04
C ARG A 215 2.45 -31.69 13.93
N GLN A 216 1.51 -31.94 13.02
CA GLN A 216 0.89 -33.24 12.82
C GLN A 216 1.73 -34.17 11.93
N GLN A 217 2.73 -33.64 11.21
CA GLN A 217 3.59 -34.43 10.34
C GLN A 217 4.82 -35.00 11.08
N PRO A 218 5.31 -36.18 10.68
CA PRO A 218 6.57 -36.71 11.19
C PRO A 218 7.75 -35.83 10.73
N GLU A 219 8.64 -35.48 11.67
CA GLU A 219 9.83 -34.67 11.40
C GLU A 219 10.81 -35.45 10.51
N THR A 220 10.82 -35.10 9.23
CA THR A 220 11.79 -35.54 8.22
C THR A 220 12.47 -34.34 7.57
N ASP A 221 13.70 -34.48 7.07
CA ASP A 221 14.43 -33.38 6.42
C ASP A 221 13.63 -32.78 5.24
N SER A 222 12.88 -33.62 4.51
CA SER A 222 11.96 -33.18 3.45
C SER A 222 10.82 -32.33 4.02
N SER A 223 10.15 -32.78 5.09
CA SER A 223 9.05 -32.04 5.71
C SER A 223 9.46 -30.67 6.24
N GLU A 224 10.68 -30.54 6.78
CA GLU A 224 11.20 -29.27 7.29
C GLU A 224 11.45 -28.25 6.16
N ALA A 225 12.02 -28.70 5.04
CA ALA A 225 12.21 -27.86 3.85
C ALA A 225 10.87 -27.41 3.26
N HIS A 226 9.87 -28.30 3.22
CA HIS A 226 8.53 -27.97 2.71
C HIS A 226 7.84 -26.94 3.61
N PHE A 227 7.87 -27.14 4.92
CA PHE A 227 7.33 -26.18 5.88
C PHE A 227 8.02 -24.82 5.78
N HIS A 228 9.35 -24.79 5.65
CA HIS A 228 10.10 -23.55 5.47
C HIS A 228 9.67 -22.80 4.21
N ASN A 229 9.53 -23.49 3.07
CA ASN A 229 9.11 -22.87 1.82
C ASN A 229 7.67 -22.33 1.90
N GLN A 230 6.76 -23.09 2.52
CA GLN A 230 5.38 -22.65 2.75
C GLN A 230 5.31 -21.42 3.66
N MET A 231 6.06 -21.42 4.77
CA MET A 231 6.14 -20.26 5.67
C MET A 231 6.75 -19.04 4.98
N THR A 232 7.82 -19.22 4.19
CA THR A 232 8.44 -18.12 3.43
C THR A 232 7.44 -17.53 2.44
N SER A 233 6.69 -18.37 1.72
CA SER A 233 5.63 -17.93 0.81
C SER A 233 4.51 -17.18 1.55
N LEU A 234 3.99 -17.73 2.65
CA LEU A 234 2.89 -17.11 3.40
C LEU A 234 3.29 -15.81 4.08
N LEU A 235 4.51 -15.72 4.64
CA LEU A 235 4.98 -14.47 5.24
C LEU A 235 5.26 -13.40 4.17
N HIS A 236 5.72 -13.82 2.98
CA HIS A 236 5.82 -12.94 1.83
C HIS A 236 4.43 -12.42 1.38
N ASP A 237 3.42 -13.28 1.35
CA ASP A 237 2.05 -12.86 1.00
C ASP A 237 1.47 -11.93 2.08
N LEU A 238 1.72 -12.25 3.36
CA LEU A 238 1.27 -11.44 4.50
C LEU A 238 1.89 -10.04 4.47
N GLN A 239 3.18 -9.89 4.19
CA GLN A 239 3.83 -8.57 4.12
C GLN A 239 3.29 -7.69 2.99
N VAL A 240 2.85 -8.28 1.87
CA VAL A 240 2.28 -7.55 0.73
C VAL A 240 0.91 -6.98 1.10
N SER A 241 0.13 -7.75 1.88
CA SER A 241 -1.15 -7.30 2.43
C SER A 241 -0.98 -6.29 3.57
N CYS A 242 -0.11 -6.59 4.53
CA CYS A 242 0.15 -5.78 5.72
C CYS A 242 1.64 -5.82 6.08
N ARG A 243 2.32 -4.68 6.02
CA ARG A 243 3.74 -4.58 6.44
C ARG A 243 3.90 -4.82 7.95
N GLU A 244 2.89 -4.48 8.74
CA GLU A 244 2.87 -4.73 10.19
C GLU A 244 1.58 -5.44 10.59
N VAL A 245 1.68 -6.40 11.50
CA VAL A 245 0.55 -7.24 11.91
C VAL A 245 -0.15 -6.61 13.10
N THR A 246 -1.47 -6.59 13.07
CA THR A 246 -2.29 -6.01 14.13
C THR A 246 -2.20 -6.80 15.44
N VAL A 247 -2.41 -6.12 16.57
CA VAL A 247 -2.37 -6.74 17.90
C VAL A 247 -3.26 -7.99 18.02
N PRO A 248 -4.53 -8.02 17.53
CA PRO A 248 -5.36 -9.22 17.61
C PRO A 248 -4.76 -10.42 16.86
N ASN A 249 -4.22 -10.19 15.66
CA ASN A 249 -3.58 -11.24 14.88
C ASN A 249 -2.25 -11.71 15.47
N ILE A 250 -1.49 -10.81 16.08
CA ILE A 250 -0.29 -11.15 16.86
C ILE A 250 -0.63 -12.05 18.05
N GLN A 251 -1.73 -11.78 18.77
CA GLN A 251 -2.18 -12.65 19.87
C GLN A 251 -2.57 -14.05 19.36
N ARG A 252 -3.26 -14.14 18.23
CA ARG A 252 -3.60 -15.42 17.59
C ARG A 252 -2.35 -16.20 17.18
N LEU A 253 -1.38 -15.54 16.54
CA LEU A 253 -0.09 -16.13 16.17
C LEU A 253 0.69 -16.61 17.40
N GLN A 254 0.78 -15.76 18.43
CA GLN A 254 1.46 -16.08 19.68
C GLN A 254 0.92 -17.37 20.31
N ASN A 255 -0.40 -17.52 20.38
CA ASN A 255 -1.03 -18.72 20.93
C ASN A 255 -0.74 -19.94 20.06
N ALA A 256 -0.95 -19.84 18.74
CA ALA A 256 -0.71 -20.95 17.81
C ALA A 256 0.74 -21.45 17.82
N PHE A 257 1.71 -20.54 17.87
CA PHE A 257 3.13 -20.89 17.93
C PHE A 257 3.51 -21.54 19.26
N ARG A 258 3.00 -21.03 20.39
CA ARG A 258 3.21 -21.66 21.70
C ARG A 258 2.63 -23.07 21.76
N ASP A 259 1.42 -23.24 21.25
CA ASP A 259 0.76 -24.56 21.17
C ASP A 259 1.59 -25.54 20.32
N ALA A 260 2.30 -25.04 19.30
CA ALA A 260 3.21 -25.81 18.46
C ALA A 260 4.64 -25.99 19.03
N GLY A 261 4.88 -25.56 20.27
CA GLY A 261 6.14 -25.74 20.98
C GLY A 261 7.24 -24.72 20.65
N TYR A 262 6.90 -23.60 20.01
CA TYR A 262 7.86 -22.53 19.75
C TYR A 262 8.07 -21.65 21.00
N ILE A 263 9.28 -21.13 21.12
CA ILE A 263 9.58 -20.02 22.02
C ILE A 263 9.07 -18.74 21.37
N VAL A 264 8.21 -18.02 22.10
CA VAL A 264 7.60 -16.77 21.64
C VAL A 264 7.96 -15.65 22.62
N LYS A 265 8.63 -14.60 22.12
CA LYS A 265 9.07 -13.44 22.91
C LYS A 265 8.74 -12.13 22.22
N PHE A 266 8.44 -11.10 22.99
CA PHE A 266 8.26 -9.74 22.48
C PHE A 266 9.57 -8.95 22.59
N VAL A 267 9.84 -8.14 21.57
CA VAL A 267 10.91 -7.13 21.60
C VAL A 267 10.26 -5.74 21.63
N PRO A 268 10.67 -4.86 22.56
CA PRO A 268 9.92 -3.65 22.88
C PRO A 268 10.08 -2.51 21.86
N SER A 269 11.17 -2.49 21.09
CA SER A 269 11.40 -1.45 20.06
C SER A 269 12.36 -1.89 18.96
N ASP A 270 12.37 -1.17 17.83
CA ASP A 270 13.39 -1.31 16.78
C ASP A 270 14.81 -1.08 17.27
N ALA A 271 15.00 -0.16 18.21
CA ALA A 271 16.32 0.13 18.76
C ALA A 271 16.96 -1.10 19.44
N HIS A 272 16.14 -2.01 19.96
CA HIS A 272 16.61 -3.27 20.53
C HIS A 272 16.92 -4.34 19.47
N MET A 273 16.46 -4.17 18.22
CA MET A 273 16.72 -5.06 17.09
C MET A 273 18.06 -4.78 16.40
N ASN A 274 18.99 -4.07 17.05
CA ASN A 274 20.22 -3.55 16.47
C ASN A 274 21.14 -4.66 15.89
N SER A 275 21.11 -4.84 14.56
CA SER A 275 21.79 -5.86 13.74
C SER A 275 21.38 -7.33 13.98
N LYS A 276 20.91 -7.68 15.18
CA LYS A 276 20.43 -9.01 15.54
C LYS A 276 19.26 -8.92 16.51
N CYS A 277 18.34 -9.85 16.40
CA CYS A 277 17.25 -10.03 17.34
C CYS A 277 17.81 -10.44 18.72
N PRO A 278 17.48 -9.71 19.81
CA PRO A 278 17.99 -10.02 21.14
C PRO A 278 17.40 -11.31 21.72
N CYS A 279 16.30 -11.82 21.15
CA CYS A 279 15.64 -13.03 21.61
C CYS A 279 16.29 -14.31 21.04
N CYS A 280 16.60 -14.33 19.74
CA CYS A 280 17.09 -15.52 19.05
C CYS A 280 18.48 -15.37 18.41
N GLY A 281 19.08 -14.17 18.47
CA GLY A 281 20.40 -13.88 17.92
C GLY A 281 20.49 -13.78 16.39
N ARG A 282 19.37 -13.94 15.66
CA ARG A 282 19.34 -13.87 14.19
C ARG A 282 19.29 -12.42 13.71
N ALA A 283 20.03 -12.12 12.64
CA ALA A 283 19.89 -10.85 11.93
C ALA A 283 18.54 -10.80 11.20
N LEU A 284 17.86 -9.65 11.28
CA LEU A 284 16.69 -9.39 10.46
C LEU A 284 17.13 -9.07 9.02
N ILE A 285 16.24 -9.34 8.08
CA ILE A 285 16.48 -9.17 6.65
C ILE A 285 16.11 -7.73 6.27
N LYS A 286 17.04 -7.06 5.57
CA LYS A 286 16.74 -5.85 4.80
C LYS A 286 16.27 -6.28 3.42
N GLN A 287 15.05 -5.93 3.06
CA GLN A 287 14.58 -6.18 1.70
C GLN A 287 15.28 -5.26 0.72
N ASP A 288 15.62 -5.83 -0.42
CA ASP A 288 16.30 -5.13 -1.50
C ASP A 288 15.39 -5.01 -2.73
N LEU A 289 15.89 -4.32 -3.75
CA LEU A 289 15.34 -4.31 -5.08
C LEU A 289 16.13 -5.28 -5.96
N SER A 290 15.45 -6.20 -6.63
CA SER A 290 16.08 -6.99 -7.69
C SER A 290 16.47 -6.11 -8.88
N GLU A 291 17.39 -6.58 -9.72
CA GLU A 291 17.78 -5.85 -10.94
C GLU A 291 16.59 -5.63 -11.88
N ALA A 292 15.71 -6.62 -12.01
CA ALA A 292 14.50 -6.51 -12.82
C ALA A 292 13.52 -5.45 -12.26
N GLU A 293 13.34 -5.40 -10.93
CA GLU A 293 12.51 -4.38 -10.28
C GLU A 293 13.12 -2.98 -10.40
N ARG A 294 14.44 -2.88 -10.32
CA ARG A 294 15.16 -1.62 -10.52
C ARG A 294 15.00 -1.12 -11.96
N GLU A 295 15.18 -1.99 -12.95
CA GLU A 295 14.98 -1.65 -14.37
C GLU A 295 13.54 -1.26 -14.66
N LEU A 296 12.59 -1.95 -14.04
CA LEU A 296 11.17 -1.62 -14.10
C LEU A 296 10.91 -0.18 -13.58
N MET A 297 11.47 0.18 -12.42
CA MET A 297 11.34 1.55 -11.88
C MET A 297 12.01 2.59 -12.80
N LEU A 298 13.21 2.30 -13.33
CA LEU A 298 13.90 3.19 -14.26
C LEU A 298 13.08 3.40 -15.53
N THR A 299 12.52 2.33 -16.10
CA THR A 299 11.65 2.40 -17.28
C THR A 299 10.44 3.28 -17.00
N ALA A 300 9.73 3.08 -15.88
CA ALA A 300 8.57 3.90 -15.51
C ALA A 300 8.91 5.39 -15.34
N ILE A 301 10.13 5.72 -14.88
CA ILE A 301 10.61 7.10 -14.80
C ILE A 301 10.93 7.64 -16.20
N GLU A 302 11.68 6.88 -17.00
CA GLU A 302 12.21 7.29 -18.30
C GLU A 302 11.12 7.46 -19.37
N THR A 303 10.07 6.63 -19.34
CA THR A 303 8.95 6.68 -20.30
C THR A 303 7.92 7.75 -19.96
N ARG A 304 8.10 8.47 -18.86
CA ARG A 304 7.18 9.55 -18.48
C ARG A 304 7.21 10.68 -19.51
N ARG A 305 6.03 11.10 -19.97
CA ARG A 305 5.90 12.27 -20.87
C ARG A 305 6.25 13.57 -20.13
N THR A 306 6.97 14.45 -20.81
CA THR A 306 7.30 15.77 -20.27
C THR A 306 6.14 16.76 -20.41
N LYS A 307 6.26 17.94 -19.77
CA LYS A 307 5.28 19.03 -19.88
C LYS A 307 5.43 19.87 -21.15
N VAL A 308 6.41 19.55 -22.00
CA VAL A 308 6.80 20.35 -23.17
C VAL A 308 6.09 19.87 -24.43
N THR A 309 5.87 20.79 -25.37
CA THR A 309 5.34 20.50 -26.70
C THR A 309 6.50 20.25 -27.66
N PRO A 310 6.49 19.18 -28.48
CA PRO A 310 5.43 18.17 -28.62
C PRO A 310 5.37 17.20 -27.42
N LYS A 311 4.16 16.77 -27.04
CA LYS A 311 3.89 15.84 -25.92
C LYS A 311 4.43 14.41 -26.14
N THR A 312 5.32 14.23 -27.13
CA THR A 312 6.00 12.99 -27.48
C THR A 312 7.36 12.87 -26.82
N THR A 313 7.93 13.97 -26.32
CA THR A 313 9.25 13.93 -25.68
C THR A 313 9.19 13.27 -24.31
N LEU A 314 10.05 12.25 -24.13
CA LEU A 314 10.14 11.44 -22.92
C LEU A 314 11.08 12.07 -21.89
N ALA A 315 10.86 11.77 -20.61
CA ALA A 315 11.71 12.22 -19.51
C ALA A 315 13.16 11.76 -19.68
N LYS A 316 13.37 10.58 -20.29
CA LYS A 316 14.69 10.02 -20.60
C LYS A 316 15.65 11.02 -21.24
N GLU A 317 15.19 11.78 -22.23
CA GLU A 317 16.03 12.73 -22.98
C GLU A 317 16.56 13.86 -22.08
N TYR A 318 15.73 14.32 -21.14
CA TYR A 318 16.10 15.38 -20.20
C TYR A 318 16.84 14.86 -18.96
N LEU A 319 16.66 13.58 -18.62
CA LEU A 319 17.38 12.91 -17.55
C LEU A 319 18.77 12.42 -18.00
N ALA A 320 19.01 12.23 -19.29
CA ALA A 320 20.28 11.71 -19.80
C ALA A 320 21.53 12.52 -19.37
N PRO A 321 21.54 13.87 -19.44
CA PRO A 321 22.69 14.65 -18.95
C PRO A 321 22.92 14.46 -17.44
N PHE A 322 21.83 14.38 -16.67
CA PHE A 322 21.89 14.13 -15.23
C PHE A 322 22.41 12.71 -14.92
N ARG A 323 21.94 11.70 -15.65
CA ARG A 323 22.41 10.31 -15.53
C ARG A 323 23.92 10.25 -15.71
N HIS A 324 24.41 10.84 -16.81
CA HIS A 324 25.82 10.83 -17.14
C HIS A 324 26.66 11.50 -16.05
N TRP A 325 26.26 12.71 -15.65
CA TRP A 325 26.92 13.46 -14.58
C TRP A 325 26.97 12.69 -13.26
N LEU A 326 25.85 12.11 -12.84
CA LEU A 326 25.75 11.39 -11.57
C LEU A 326 26.62 10.12 -11.57
N LEU A 327 26.50 9.30 -12.62
CA LEU A 327 27.22 8.03 -12.71
C LEU A 327 28.73 8.24 -12.86
N GLN A 328 29.16 9.24 -13.64
CA GLN A 328 30.58 9.57 -13.76
C GLN A 328 31.21 9.93 -12.40
N ARG A 329 30.50 10.73 -11.59
CA ARG A 329 30.95 11.09 -10.23
C ARG A 329 31.00 9.87 -9.32
N HIS A 330 29.97 9.02 -9.38
CA HIS A 330 29.90 7.79 -8.60
C HIS A 330 31.02 6.81 -8.95
N GLU A 331 31.23 6.53 -10.23
CA GLU A 331 32.28 5.63 -10.73
C GLU A 331 33.67 6.12 -10.30
N LYS A 332 33.95 7.43 -10.47
CA LYS A 332 35.20 8.03 -10.01
C LYS A 332 35.40 7.83 -8.50
N PHE A 333 34.36 8.08 -7.71
CA PHE A 333 34.41 7.92 -6.26
C PHE A 333 34.66 6.47 -5.82
N GLN A 334 34.02 5.50 -6.48
CA GLN A 334 34.23 4.07 -6.21
C GLN A 334 35.65 3.61 -6.56
N LEU A 335 36.24 4.16 -7.63
CA LEU A 335 37.64 3.89 -8.00
C LEU A 335 38.62 4.46 -6.98
N GLU A 336 38.36 5.66 -6.47
CA GLU A 336 39.20 6.32 -5.46
C GLU A 336 39.01 5.74 -4.05
N ASN A 337 37.85 5.14 -3.78
CA ASN A 337 37.47 4.61 -2.47
C ASN A 337 36.95 3.17 -2.60
N PRO A 338 37.83 2.20 -2.93
CA PRO A 338 37.41 0.82 -3.13
C PRO A 338 36.78 0.25 -1.85
N PRO A 339 35.85 -0.73 -1.97
CA PRO A 339 35.17 -1.30 -0.83
C PRO A 339 36.15 -1.82 0.21
N PRO A 340 35.94 -1.54 1.51
CA PRO A 340 36.86 -1.96 2.54
C PRO A 340 36.94 -3.49 2.58
N THR A 341 38.17 -4.02 2.66
CA THR A 341 38.44 -5.46 2.78
C THR A 341 37.97 -6.05 4.11
N SER A 342 37.77 -5.20 5.13
CA SER A 342 37.28 -5.58 6.45
C SER A 342 35.75 -5.46 6.54
N LYS A 343 35.11 -6.55 6.99
CA LYS A 343 33.66 -6.59 7.28
C LYS A 343 33.19 -5.62 8.39
N ARG A 344 34.10 -4.91 9.06
CA ARG A 344 33.78 -3.97 10.15
C ARG A 344 33.71 -2.50 9.73
N ALA A 345 34.21 -2.13 8.55
CA ALA A 345 34.17 -0.74 8.10
C ALA A 345 32.81 -0.45 7.44
N LYS A 346 32.18 0.68 7.81
CA LYS A 346 30.94 1.14 7.15
C LYS A 346 31.27 1.52 5.70
N PRO A 347 30.53 1.04 4.70
CA PRO A 347 30.77 1.44 3.32
C PRO A 347 30.51 2.94 3.17
N LEU A 348 31.36 3.61 2.38
CA LEU A 348 31.11 4.98 1.98
C LEU A 348 30.01 4.99 0.90
N LEU A 349 29.08 5.94 0.99
CA LEU A 349 27.90 6.02 0.14
C LEU A 349 27.91 7.31 -0.68
N HIS A 350 27.12 7.32 -1.75
CA HIS A 350 26.80 8.52 -2.52
C HIS A 350 25.46 9.11 -2.06
N PHE A 351 25.53 10.24 -1.37
CA PHE A 351 24.34 10.98 -0.94
C PHE A 351 23.90 11.99 -2.00
N VAL A 352 22.62 11.94 -2.35
CA VAL A 352 21.95 12.89 -3.22
C VAL A 352 21.01 13.74 -2.39
N LEU A 353 21.24 15.05 -2.34
CA LEU A 353 20.45 15.98 -1.55
C LEU A 353 19.31 16.54 -2.40
N ASP A 354 18.08 16.35 -1.94
CA ASP A 354 16.92 17.09 -2.45
C ASP A 354 17.01 18.54 -1.98
N GLY A 355 17.75 19.34 -2.76
CA GLY A 355 18.14 20.71 -2.42
C GLY A 355 16.97 21.58 -1.96
N PRO A 356 15.85 21.65 -2.71
CA PRO A 356 14.66 22.40 -2.28
C PRO A 356 14.06 21.90 -0.97
N ASN A 357 13.96 20.59 -0.76
CA ASN A 357 13.35 20.05 0.46
C ASN A 357 14.19 20.41 1.69
N VAL A 358 15.51 20.28 1.59
CA VAL A 358 16.45 20.66 2.66
C VAL A 358 16.43 22.17 2.88
N ALA A 359 16.54 22.99 1.83
CA ALA A 359 16.63 24.45 1.93
C ALA A 359 15.37 25.12 2.48
N TYR A 360 14.20 24.47 2.35
CA TYR A 360 12.93 24.96 2.91
C TYR A 360 12.55 24.27 4.22
N LEU A 361 13.44 23.46 4.81
CA LEU A 361 13.15 22.79 6.07
C LEU A 361 12.99 23.82 7.20
N ASN A 362 11.86 23.72 7.90
CA ASN A 362 11.43 24.69 8.91
C ASN A 362 11.25 26.13 8.39
N GLN A 363 11.03 26.34 7.08
CA GLN A 363 10.88 27.67 6.46
C GLN A 363 9.43 28.01 6.05
N ASN A 364 8.43 27.24 6.45
CA ASN A 364 7.01 27.46 6.08
C ASN A 364 6.31 28.50 6.98
N PHE A 365 6.91 29.67 7.16
CA PHE A 365 6.37 30.83 7.87
C PHE A 365 6.51 32.09 7.01
N ASP A 366 5.82 33.18 7.35
CA ASP A 366 5.69 34.36 6.46
C ASP A 366 7.04 35.03 6.10
N ALA A 367 8.04 34.95 6.97
CA ALA A 367 9.41 35.44 6.74
C ALA A 367 10.41 34.34 6.34
N GLY A 368 9.93 33.11 6.07
CA GLY A 368 10.80 32.00 5.68
C GLY A 368 11.44 32.21 4.31
N SER A 369 12.55 31.53 4.05
CA SER A 369 13.28 31.69 2.77
C SER A 369 13.94 30.38 2.33
N CYS A 370 14.52 30.38 1.13
CA CYS A 370 15.37 29.28 0.66
C CYS A 370 16.76 29.41 1.30
N ARG A 371 17.06 28.54 2.27
CA ARG A 371 18.32 28.51 3.03
C ARG A 371 19.34 27.55 2.41
N VAL A 372 20.15 28.05 1.46
CA VAL A 372 21.19 27.24 0.82
C VAL A 372 22.33 26.88 1.77
N ASP A 373 22.51 27.65 2.85
CA ASP A 373 23.43 27.34 3.94
C ASP A 373 23.05 26.06 4.71
N GLN A 374 21.76 25.73 4.82
CA GLN A 374 21.32 24.45 5.39
C GLN A 374 21.77 23.26 4.54
N VAL A 375 21.59 23.39 3.22
CA VAL A 375 22.04 22.37 2.26
C VAL A 375 23.57 22.24 2.33
N ASP A 376 24.26 23.37 2.46
CA ASP A 376 25.72 23.37 2.49
C ASP A 376 26.30 22.72 3.76
N ALA A 377 25.76 23.09 4.92
CA ALA A 377 26.16 22.52 6.19
C ALA A 377 25.98 20.99 6.19
N LEU A 378 24.87 20.51 5.62
CA LEU A 378 24.63 19.08 5.43
C LEU A 378 25.64 18.43 4.48
N ALA A 379 25.90 19.04 3.32
CA ALA A 379 26.86 18.51 2.36
C ALA A 379 28.26 18.37 2.99
N ARG A 380 28.71 19.40 3.69
CA ARG A 380 30.00 19.39 4.41
C ARG A 380 30.05 18.34 5.51
N GLN A 381 28.98 18.18 6.28
CA GLN A 381 28.91 17.15 7.32
C GLN A 381 29.07 15.74 6.74
N LEU A 382 28.45 15.46 5.58
CA LEU A 382 28.56 14.17 4.89
C LEU A 382 29.94 13.98 4.25
N GLN A 383 30.48 15.00 3.60
CA GLN A 383 31.84 14.96 3.02
C GLN A 383 32.90 14.75 4.10
N ALA A 384 32.74 15.37 5.28
CA ALA A 384 33.65 15.17 6.43
C ALA A 384 33.63 13.72 6.96
N GLN A 385 32.58 12.95 6.68
CA GLN A 385 32.48 11.51 6.97
C GLN A 385 33.05 10.65 5.83
N GLY A 386 33.58 11.25 4.76
CA GLY A 386 34.13 10.59 3.58
C GLY A 386 33.09 10.21 2.52
N HIS A 387 31.84 10.64 2.65
CA HIS A 387 30.80 10.33 1.67
C HIS A 387 30.86 11.24 0.44
N LEU A 388 30.47 10.72 -0.73
CA LEU A 388 30.25 11.53 -1.92
C LEU A 388 28.90 12.26 -1.80
N VAL A 389 28.87 13.53 -2.18
CA VAL A 389 27.64 14.33 -2.18
C VAL A 389 27.36 14.89 -3.57
N SER A 390 26.10 14.81 -3.98
CA SER A 390 25.52 15.46 -5.16
C SER A 390 24.25 16.18 -4.75
N ILE A 391 24.01 17.38 -5.28
CA ILE A 391 22.85 18.21 -4.96
C ILE A 391 22.00 18.33 -6.22
N THR A 392 20.71 18.00 -6.15
CA THR A 392 19.75 18.36 -7.21
C THR A 392 19.07 19.66 -6.83
N MET A 393 19.14 20.66 -7.70
CA MET A 393 18.52 21.97 -7.46
C MET A 393 17.88 22.53 -8.73
N PRO A 394 16.61 22.96 -8.70
CA PRO A 394 15.99 23.72 -9.78
C PRO A 394 16.82 24.93 -10.20
N ASN A 395 17.00 25.12 -11.51
CA ASN A 395 17.81 26.23 -12.05
C ASN A 395 17.38 27.60 -11.51
N GLY A 396 16.07 27.81 -11.33
CA GLY A 396 15.53 29.06 -10.78
C GLY A 396 15.98 29.38 -9.35
N TYR A 397 16.43 28.40 -8.57
CA TYR A 397 17.02 28.63 -7.25
C TYR A 397 18.54 28.89 -7.31
N LEU A 398 19.21 28.63 -8.43
CA LEU A 398 20.63 28.93 -8.59
C LEU A 398 20.88 30.38 -9.05
N ALA A 399 19.81 31.11 -9.42
CA ALA A 399 19.89 32.49 -9.85
C ALA A 399 20.10 33.48 -8.68
N ASP A 400 20.69 34.64 -9.00
CA ASP A 400 20.86 35.77 -8.06
C ASP A 400 19.53 36.27 -7.50
N LYS A 401 18.48 36.25 -8.32
CA LYS A 401 17.12 36.59 -7.93
C LYS A 401 16.20 35.41 -8.17
N PHE A 402 15.50 34.97 -7.14
CA PHE A 402 14.68 33.75 -7.20
C PHE A 402 13.32 33.94 -6.56
N VAL A 403 12.36 33.09 -6.94
CA VAL A 403 10.99 33.10 -6.42
C VAL A 403 10.90 32.28 -5.13
N LEU A 404 10.32 32.87 -4.08
CA LEU A 404 10.06 32.20 -2.81
C LEU A 404 8.86 31.24 -2.93
N ARG A 405 9.03 29.99 -2.47
CA ARG A 405 7.99 28.96 -2.50
C ARG A 405 7.45 28.56 -1.12
N ILE A 406 7.35 29.52 -0.20
CA ILE A 406 6.83 29.35 1.17
C ILE A 406 5.37 28.88 1.17
N ARG A 407 5.05 27.76 1.82
CA ARG A 407 3.70 27.14 1.79
C ARG A 407 2.73 27.67 2.87
N THR A 408 2.70 28.99 3.15
CA THR A 408 1.66 29.57 4.03
C THR A 408 0.33 29.81 3.30
N LYS A 409 -0.79 29.85 4.03
CA LYS A 409 -2.13 30.13 3.46
C LYS A 409 -2.15 31.44 2.67
N LYS A 410 -1.54 32.49 3.23
CA LYS A 410 -1.42 33.82 2.62
C LYS A 410 -0.64 33.77 1.30
N MET A 411 0.54 33.17 1.30
CA MET A 411 1.39 33.02 0.10
C MET A 411 0.75 32.15 -0.97
N LYS A 412 -0.02 31.11 -0.58
CA LYS A 412 -0.76 30.27 -1.52
C LYS A 412 -1.91 31.05 -2.19
N ALA A 413 -2.62 31.89 -1.43
CA ALA A 413 -3.67 32.76 -1.98
C ALA A 413 -3.10 33.81 -2.94
N ALA A 414 -1.99 34.45 -2.58
CA ALA A 414 -1.29 35.42 -3.44
C ALA A 414 -0.85 34.80 -4.78
N ARG A 415 -0.28 33.59 -4.75
CA ARG A 415 0.12 32.86 -5.96
C ARG A 415 -1.04 32.52 -6.89
N ARG A 416 -2.22 32.18 -6.34
CA ARG A 416 -3.44 31.98 -7.15
C ARG A 416 -3.89 33.25 -7.88
N GLN A 417 -3.50 34.42 -7.37
CA GLN A 417 -3.73 35.72 -8.00
C GLN A 417 -2.56 36.17 -8.90
N GLY A 418 -1.61 35.27 -9.21
CA GLY A 418 -0.44 35.58 -10.03
C GLY A 418 0.64 36.43 -9.34
N LYS A 419 0.53 36.67 -8.03
CA LYS A 419 1.53 37.43 -7.26
C LYS A 419 2.60 36.49 -6.72
N PHE A 420 3.86 36.75 -7.09
CA PHE A 420 5.02 35.99 -6.64
C PHE A 420 5.96 36.88 -5.83
N SER A 421 6.44 36.37 -4.70
CA SER A 421 7.45 37.05 -3.89
C SER A 421 8.84 36.60 -4.33
N THR A 422 9.76 37.53 -4.54
CA THR A 422 11.14 37.24 -4.95
C THR A 422 12.15 37.75 -3.93
N ARG A 423 13.32 37.12 -3.85
CA ARG A 423 14.45 37.56 -3.03
C ARG A 423 15.75 37.53 -3.83
N GLU A 424 16.67 38.43 -3.48
CA GLU A 424 18.05 38.41 -3.97
C GLU A 424 18.94 37.59 -3.04
N ARG A 425 19.99 36.98 -3.61
CA ARG A 425 21.00 36.22 -2.88
C ARG A 425 21.92 37.17 -2.09
N THR A 426 22.17 36.82 -0.84
CA THR A 426 23.18 37.49 -0.02
C THR A 426 24.60 37.14 -0.51
N PRO A 427 25.64 37.94 -0.19
CA PRO A 427 27.02 37.62 -0.57
C PRO A 427 27.46 36.23 -0.13
N LEU A 428 27.15 35.85 1.11
CA LEU A 428 27.46 34.52 1.64
C LEU A 428 26.83 33.39 0.81
N GLU A 429 25.59 33.55 0.36
CA GLU A 429 24.95 32.54 -0.48
C GLU A 429 25.55 32.48 -1.88
N LYS A 430 25.99 33.63 -2.43
CA LYS A 430 26.70 33.66 -3.71
C LYS A 430 28.02 32.90 -3.62
N ASP A 431 28.75 33.06 -2.52
CA ASP A 431 30.00 32.33 -2.27
C ASP A 431 29.75 30.82 -2.15
N ILE A 432 28.68 30.41 -1.44
CA ILE A 432 28.27 29.00 -1.36
C ILE A 432 27.97 28.43 -2.75
N LEU A 433 27.16 29.13 -3.55
CA LEU A 433 26.77 28.67 -4.89
C LEU A 433 27.95 28.64 -5.88
N ALA A 434 28.85 29.63 -5.81
CA ALA A 434 30.07 29.65 -6.61
C ALA A 434 30.93 28.43 -6.32
N ARG A 435 31.14 28.12 -5.03
CA ARG A 435 31.90 26.93 -4.64
C ARG A 435 31.20 25.64 -5.03
N TRP A 436 29.87 25.53 -4.88
CA TRP A 436 29.15 24.34 -5.37
C TRP A 436 29.35 24.11 -6.86
N LYS A 437 29.46 25.18 -7.65
CA LYS A 437 29.77 25.08 -9.08
C LYS A 437 31.22 24.65 -9.32
N ASP A 438 32.17 25.25 -8.59
CA ASP A 438 33.60 24.95 -8.74
C ASP A 438 33.95 23.51 -8.32
N GLU A 439 33.31 23.00 -7.27
CA GLU A 439 33.45 21.62 -6.78
C GLU A 439 32.54 20.61 -7.54
N ASP A 440 31.80 21.07 -8.55
CA ASP A 440 30.83 20.27 -9.31
C ASP A 440 29.81 19.55 -8.40
N LEU A 441 29.39 20.16 -7.30
CA LEU A 441 28.49 19.55 -6.31
C LEU A 441 27.02 19.53 -6.74
N VAL A 442 26.62 20.47 -7.60
CA VAL A 442 25.20 20.73 -7.89
C VAL A 442 24.85 20.50 -9.35
N PHE A 443 23.76 19.74 -9.57
CA PHE A 443 23.12 19.62 -10.87
C PHE A 443 21.92 20.56 -10.98
N SER A 444 21.91 21.36 -12.04
CA SER A 444 20.84 22.33 -12.33
C SER A 444 19.67 21.64 -13.04
N CYS A 445 18.57 21.44 -12.32
CA CYS A 445 17.37 20.78 -12.83
C CYS A 445 16.52 21.75 -13.67
N LEU A 446 16.20 21.36 -14.92
CA LEU A 446 15.34 22.12 -15.82
C LEU A 446 13.84 21.90 -15.49
N THR A 447 13.35 22.61 -14.48
CA THR A 447 11.99 22.42 -13.95
C THR A 447 10.86 23.00 -14.80
N ASN A 448 11.19 23.74 -15.86
CA ASN A 448 10.23 24.16 -16.88
C ASN A 448 9.75 22.98 -17.73
N VAL A 449 10.49 21.87 -17.72
CA VAL A 449 10.22 20.68 -18.53
C VAL A 449 9.76 19.49 -17.68
N LEU A 450 10.53 19.22 -16.62
CA LEU A 450 10.38 18.04 -15.77
C LEU A 450 10.13 18.46 -14.31
N SER A 451 9.50 17.61 -13.50
CA SER A 451 9.47 17.84 -12.05
C SER A 451 10.89 17.71 -11.49
N ASP A 452 11.26 18.55 -10.53
CA ASP A 452 12.48 18.38 -9.74
C ASP A 452 12.48 17.05 -8.98
N ASP A 453 11.31 16.60 -8.53
CA ASP A 453 11.12 15.31 -7.86
C ASP A 453 11.70 14.12 -8.64
N LEU A 454 11.67 14.19 -9.98
CA LEU A 454 12.12 13.07 -10.82
C LEU A 454 13.65 12.93 -10.81
N PHE A 455 14.41 13.97 -10.52
CA PHE A 455 15.87 13.90 -10.51
C PHE A 455 16.38 13.12 -9.30
N TRP A 456 15.96 13.50 -8.09
CA TRP A 456 16.37 12.76 -6.88
C TRP A 456 15.76 11.36 -6.85
N LEU A 457 14.53 11.17 -7.35
CA LEU A 457 13.92 9.84 -7.49
C LEU A 457 14.76 8.96 -8.43
N TYR A 458 15.08 9.46 -9.61
CA TYR A 458 15.89 8.73 -10.58
C TYR A 458 17.28 8.39 -10.03
N ALA A 459 17.92 9.34 -9.33
CA ALA A 459 19.23 9.13 -8.70
C ALA A 459 19.19 8.00 -7.67
N SER A 460 18.16 7.96 -6.81
CA SER A 460 18.02 6.90 -5.81
C SER A 460 17.90 5.51 -6.42
N VAL A 461 17.20 5.39 -7.56
CA VAL A 461 17.04 4.11 -8.26
C VAL A 461 18.33 3.74 -8.99
N LEU A 462 19.00 4.71 -9.63
CA LEU A 462 20.30 4.50 -10.28
C LEU A 462 21.38 4.04 -9.31
N LEU A 463 21.47 4.63 -8.12
CA LEU A 463 22.54 4.29 -7.17
C LEU A 463 22.20 3.06 -6.30
N GLY A 464 20.91 2.73 -6.13
CA GLY A 464 20.46 1.54 -5.40
C GLY A 464 21.06 1.46 -3.99
N ARG A 465 21.72 0.34 -3.68
CA ARG A 465 22.33 0.09 -2.36
C ARG A 465 23.47 1.05 -2.01
N GLU A 466 24.15 1.58 -3.03
CA GLU A 466 25.34 2.41 -2.89
C GLU A 466 25.00 3.89 -2.72
N GLY A 467 23.74 4.27 -2.97
CA GLY A 467 23.26 5.64 -2.83
C GLY A 467 22.24 5.84 -1.74
N ARG A 468 22.13 7.09 -1.28
CA ARG A 468 21.05 7.55 -0.40
C ARG A 468 20.52 8.87 -0.90
N VAL A 469 19.22 9.10 -0.77
CA VAL A 469 18.62 10.42 -0.99
C VAL A 469 18.21 11.03 0.33
N VAL A 470 18.64 12.26 0.59
CA VAL A 470 18.21 13.02 1.76
C VAL A 470 17.02 13.89 1.39
N THR A 471 15.84 13.51 1.88
CA THR A 471 14.59 14.26 1.71
C THR A 471 13.61 13.89 2.82
N ASN A 472 12.80 14.84 3.26
CA ASN A 472 11.65 14.62 4.14
C ASN A 472 10.34 14.49 3.36
N ASP A 473 10.36 14.55 2.02
CA ASP A 473 9.15 14.30 1.25
C ASP A 473 8.72 12.84 1.43
N GLN A 474 7.59 12.65 2.12
CA GLN A 474 7.10 11.32 2.44
C GLN A 474 6.52 10.61 1.22
N GLY A 475 6.13 11.36 0.19
CA GLY A 475 6.04 10.97 -1.22
C GLY A 475 5.35 9.67 -1.62
N ARG A 476 4.85 8.79 -0.74
CA ARG A 476 4.45 7.42 -1.12
C ARG A 476 3.34 7.42 -2.18
N ASP A 477 2.25 8.13 -1.89
CA ASP A 477 1.12 8.26 -2.80
C ASP A 477 1.47 9.15 -4.00
N HIS A 478 2.33 10.14 -3.80
CA HIS A 478 2.79 11.04 -4.87
C HIS A 478 3.71 10.32 -5.86
N VAL A 479 4.65 9.49 -5.39
CA VAL A 479 5.56 8.66 -6.18
C VAL A 479 4.77 7.54 -6.85
N TYR A 480 3.83 6.90 -6.17
CA TYR A 480 2.94 5.92 -6.82
C TYR A 480 2.12 6.57 -7.93
N ALA A 481 1.45 7.68 -7.62
CA ALA A 481 0.71 8.44 -8.62
C ALA A 481 1.65 8.92 -9.71
N MET A 482 2.88 9.32 -9.40
CA MET A 482 3.88 9.71 -10.38
C MET A 482 4.19 8.50 -11.27
N LEU A 483 4.86 7.47 -10.77
CA LEU A 483 5.34 6.33 -11.55
C LEU A 483 4.25 5.59 -12.32
N ASN A 484 2.99 5.61 -11.85
CA ASN A 484 1.88 4.91 -12.51
C ASN A 484 0.87 5.82 -13.24
N SER A 485 1.07 7.14 -13.27
CA SER A 485 0.25 8.04 -14.09
C SER A 485 0.99 8.53 -15.32
N ASP A 486 0.28 8.53 -16.44
CA ASP A 486 0.68 9.31 -17.59
C ASP A 486 0.43 10.79 -17.32
N ALA A 487 1.47 11.58 -17.57
CA ALA A 487 1.59 12.99 -17.22
C ALA A 487 0.27 13.77 -17.18
N SER A 488 -0.11 14.20 -15.97
CA SER A 488 -1.17 15.17 -15.63
C SER A 488 -2.59 14.61 -15.45
N ALA A 489 -2.95 14.28 -14.20
CA ALA A 489 -4.34 14.43 -13.73
C ALA A 489 -4.35 14.98 -12.30
N ASN A 490 -4.91 16.17 -12.15
CA ASN A 490 -5.36 16.68 -10.86
C ASN A 490 -6.29 15.63 -10.23
N GLY A 491 -5.90 15.13 -9.05
CA GLY A 491 -6.77 14.60 -8.00
C GLY A 491 -7.87 13.63 -8.40
N ASN A 492 -7.57 12.32 -8.40
CA ASN A 492 -8.26 11.32 -7.60
C ASN A 492 -7.72 9.91 -7.94
N VAL A 493 -7.33 9.17 -6.91
CA VAL A 493 -6.84 7.78 -7.02
C VAL A 493 -7.88 6.85 -7.65
N THR A 494 -9.16 7.18 -7.49
CA THR A 494 -10.32 6.45 -8.04
C THR A 494 -10.47 6.58 -9.56
N GLU A 495 -10.01 7.66 -10.20
CA GLU A 495 -10.07 7.79 -11.67
C GLU A 495 -8.91 7.10 -12.40
N LEU A 496 -7.79 6.88 -11.72
CA LEU A 496 -6.61 6.18 -12.28
C LEU A 496 -6.93 4.71 -12.63
N LYS A 497 -7.82 4.05 -11.87
CA LYS A 497 -8.27 2.68 -12.15
C LYS A 497 -9.18 2.59 -13.39
N ALA A 498 -9.88 3.67 -13.76
CA ALA A 498 -10.80 3.66 -14.89
C ALA A 498 -10.13 4.02 -16.22
N LYS A 499 -9.05 4.84 -16.19
CA LYS A 499 -8.34 5.34 -17.39
C LYS A 499 -7.14 4.49 -17.83
N ALA A 500 -6.74 3.49 -17.05
CA ALA A 500 -5.73 2.50 -17.46
C ALA A 500 -6.24 1.58 -18.59
N ASN A 501 -7.56 1.51 -18.81
CA ASN A 501 -8.22 0.56 -19.71
C ASN A 501 -8.16 0.91 -21.21
N ASP A 502 -7.37 1.89 -21.63
CA ASP A 502 -7.46 2.48 -22.98
C ASP A 502 -6.09 2.66 -23.67
N ARG A 503 -5.02 1.93 -23.27
CA ARG A 503 -3.68 2.16 -23.85
C ARG A 503 -2.90 0.92 -24.27
N GLU A 504 -2.61 0.87 -25.57
CA GLU A 504 -1.65 0.00 -26.29
C GLU A 504 -0.17 0.33 -26.01
N THR A 505 0.20 0.81 -24.82
CA THR A 505 1.63 1.02 -24.48
C THR A 505 1.93 0.49 -23.08
N GLU A 506 2.51 -0.73 -23.07
CA GLU A 506 2.94 -1.53 -21.92
C GLU A 506 3.98 -0.80 -21.04
N SER A 507 3.56 0.16 -20.22
CA SER A 507 4.36 0.56 -19.05
C SER A 507 3.93 -0.30 -17.87
N PRO A 508 4.81 -1.15 -17.29
CA PRO A 508 4.38 -2.09 -16.27
C PRO A 508 4.11 -1.35 -14.96
N LEU A 509 3.00 -1.69 -14.31
CA LEU A 509 2.53 -1.02 -13.09
C LEU A 509 3.50 -1.25 -11.92
N ILE A 510 4.06 -0.16 -11.37
CA ILE A 510 4.90 -0.21 -10.17
C ILE A 510 4.03 -0.48 -8.94
N SER A 511 4.31 -1.57 -8.23
CA SER A 511 3.53 -1.92 -7.03
C SER A 511 3.84 -1.01 -5.84
N MET A 512 2.88 -0.86 -4.94
CA MET A 512 3.08 -0.13 -3.68
C MET A 512 4.12 -0.79 -2.75
N ASP A 513 4.28 -2.11 -2.83
CA ASP A 513 5.33 -2.84 -2.11
C ASP A 513 6.72 -2.45 -2.63
N LEU A 514 6.88 -2.42 -3.95
CA LEU A 514 8.14 -2.03 -4.59
C LEU A 514 8.56 -0.61 -4.19
N ILE A 515 7.62 0.35 -4.19
CA ILE A 515 7.87 1.71 -3.71
C ILE A 515 8.25 1.73 -2.23
N ALA A 516 7.58 0.94 -1.39
CA ALA A 516 7.89 0.88 0.03
C ALA A 516 9.31 0.34 0.29
N ARG A 517 9.70 -0.75 -0.38
CA ARG A 517 11.05 -1.33 -0.29
C ARG A 517 12.11 -0.36 -0.80
N TRP A 518 11.90 0.26 -1.95
CA TRP A 518 12.80 1.27 -2.51
C TRP A 518 13.03 2.43 -1.52
N LYS A 519 11.95 2.95 -0.93
CA LYS A 519 12.02 4.06 0.03
C LYS A 519 12.77 3.65 1.29
N GLU A 520 12.44 2.50 1.87
CA GLU A 520 13.15 1.94 3.02
C GLU A 520 14.62 1.68 2.74
N LEU A 521 15.01 1.43 1.49
CA LEU A 521 16.40 1.19 1.11
C LEU A 521 17.21 2.49 0.94
N THR A 522 16.61 3.51 0.34
CA THR A 522 17.35 4.64 -0.23
C THR A 522 17.11 5.98 0.48
N THR A 523 15.98 6.17 1.17
CA THR A 523 15.60 7.49 1.70
C THR A 523 16.12 7.72 3.11
N VAL A 524 16.75 8.88 3.33
CA VAL A 524 17.25 9.36 4.63
C VAL A 524 16.47 10.61 5.01
N ASN A 525 15.76 10.57 6.15
CA ASN A 525 15.08 11.76 6.65
C ASN A 525 16.08 12.66 7.40
N ILE A 526 15.76 13.95 7.51
CA ILE A 526 16.64 14.94 8.12
C ILE A 526 15.90 15.78 9.16
N VAL A 527 16.58 16.06 10.27
CA VAL A 527 16.13 17.00 11.30
C VAL A 527 17.19 18.08 11.44
N ILE A 528 16.80 19.34 11.24
CA ILE A 528 17.65 20.51 11.48
C ILE A 528 17.06 21.31 12.63
N LYS A 529 17.83 21.46 13.70
CA LYS A 529 17.52 22.37 14.80
C LYS A 529 18.32 23.66 14.62
N HIS A 530 17.67 24.75 14.97
CA HIS A 530 18.24 26.09 14.94
C HIS A 530 18.28 26.62 16.36
N GLU A 531 19.25 27.47 16.65
CA GLU A 531 19.38 28.10 17.96
C GLU A 531 18.11 28.88 18.32
N GLU A 532 17.72 28.85 19.60
CA GLU A 532 16.62 29.67 20.10
C GLU A 532 17.08 31.13 20.21
N VAL A 533 16.48 32.00 19.39
CA VAL A 533 16.78 33.44 19.42
C VAL A 533 15.62 34.19 20.05
N THR A 534 15.86 34.90 21.16
CA THR A 534 14.90 35.85 21.72
C THR A 534 14.62 36.96 20.71
N GLN A 535 13.35 37.28 20.46
CA GLN A 535 12.85 38.17 19.40
C GLN A 535 13.52 39.55 19.30
N SER A 536 14.22 40.00 20.35
CA SER A 536 14.92 41.28 20.44
C SER A 536 16.24 41.39 19.66
N SER A 537 16.80 40.31 19.10
CA SER A 537 18.10 40.34 18.40
C SER A 537 18.06 40.12 16.88
N VAL A 538 16.87 40.01 16.27
CA VAL A 538 16.72 39.66 14.84
C VAL A 538 16.70 40.88 13.90
N THR A 539 16.77 42.10 14.45
CA THR A 539 16.89 43.34 13.66
C THR A 539 18.34 43.79 13.59
N ALA A 540 19.03 43.40 12.51
CA ALA A 540 20.26 44.08 12.12
C ALA A 540 19.93 45.49 11.59
N ALA A 541 20.89 46.41 11.72
CA ALA A 541 20.76 47.86 11.48
C ALA A 541 20.32 48.27 10.05
N ASP A 542 20.20 47.33 9.11
CA ASP A 542 19.84 47.56 7.69
C ASP A 542 18.56 46.84 7.24
N GLY A 543 17.73 46.32 8.15
CA GLY A 543 16.46 45.67 7.78
C GLY A 543 16.60 44.30 7.09
N MET A 544 17.83 43.78 6.93
CA MET A 544 18.07 42.38 6.57
C MET A 544 18.01 41.49 7.82
N MET A 545 17.07 40.54 7.87
CA MET A 545 17.06 39.48 8.88
C MET A 545 18.30 38.60 8.71
N THR A 546 19.15 38.54 9.74
CA THR A 546 20.22 37.55 9.82
C THR A 546 19.61 36.15 9.96
N PRO A 547 20.04 35.16 9.16
CA PRO A 547 19.51 33.81 9.28
C PRO A 547 19.86 33.22 10.65
N ILE A 548 18.88 32.58 11.31
CA ILE A 548 19.11 31.89 12.59
C ILE A 548 20.15 30.78 12.35
N PRO A 549 21.23 30.69 13.17
CA PRO A 549 22.24 29.65 13.04
C PRO A 549 21.70 28.24 13.21
N ILE A 550 22.38 27.28 12.59
CA ILE A 550 22.07 25.86 12.72
C ILE A 550 22.78 25.32 13.97
N GLU A 551 22.01 24.81 14.92
CA GLU A 551 22.54 24.20 16.15
C GLU A 551 22.94 22.74 15.87
N GLU A 552 22.08 21.99 15.19
CA GLU A 552 22.25 20.54 15.05
C GLU A 552 21.59 20.03 13.77
N ILE A 553 22.30 19.16 13.05
CA ILE A 553 21.78 18.38 11.92
C ILE A 553 21.84 16.89 12.26
N ARG A 554 20.68 16.23 12.31
CA ARG A 554 20.57 14.78 12.49
C ARG A 554 20.02 14.13 11.23
N LEU A 555 20.72 13.10 10.78
CA LEU A 555 20.26 12.21 9.72
C LEU A 555 19.61 10.97 10.35
N LEU A 556 18.40 10.67 9.87
CA LEU A 556 17.63 9.50 10.25
C LEU A 556 17.76 8.49 9.13
N GLU A 557 18.84 7.71 9.21
CA GLU A 557 19.16 6.64 8.28
C GLU A 557 18.07 5.55 8.29
N PRO A 558 17.79 4.92 7.15
CA PRO A 558 16.87 3.79 7.12
C PRO A 558 17.34 2.66 8.03
N LEU A 559 16.39 1.95 8.64
CA LEU A 559 16.67 0.81 9.50
C LEU A 559 17.51 -0.24 8.75
N PRO A 560 18.44 -0.94 9.42
CA PRO A 560 19.28 -1.97 8.81
C PRO A 560 18.51 -3.25 8.46
N PHE A 561 17.20 -3.26 8.64
CA PHE A 561 16.26 -4.33 8.33
C PHE A 561 14.94 -3.71 7.83
N SER A 562 14.09 -4.53 7.21
CA SER A 562 12.74 -4.13 6.82
C SER A 562 11.75 -4.53 7.91
N ARG A 563 10.85 -3.61 8.28
CA ARG A 563 9.73 -3.86 9.20
C ARG A 563 8.62 -4.60 8.46
N VAL A 564 8.83 -5.90 8.24
CA VAL A 564 7.86 -6.81 7.62
C VAL A 564 7.88 -8.19 8.30
N PRO A 565 6.77 -8.96 8.25
CA PRO A 565 6.77 -10.39 8.56
C PRO A 565 7.87 -11.10 7.76
N GLN A 566 8.73 -11.85 8.44
CA GLN A 566 9.89 -12.43 7.79
C GLN A 566 10.33 -13.76 8.41
N VAL A 567 10.78 -14.66 7.53
CA VAL A 567 11.51 -15.87 7.89
C VAL A 567 13.00 -15.55 7.84
N THR A 568 13.68 -15.63 8.99
CA THR A 568 15.11 -15.25 9.10
C THR A 568 16.07 -16.44 9.07
N ALA A 569 15.56 -17.63 9.36
CA ALA A 569 16.24 -18.92 9.27
C ALA A 569 15.18 -20.03 9.38
N LEU A 570 15.59 -21.29 9.18
CA LEU A 570 14.74 -22.46 9.46
C LEU A 570 14.12 -22.34 10.85
N GLN A 571 12.80 -22.39 10.93
CA GLN A 571 12.04 -22.28 12.19
C GLN A 571 12.26 -20.98 13.00
N HIS A 572 12.73 -19.90 12.38
CA HIS A 572 12.86 -18.57 13.00
C HIS A 572 12.04 -17.51 12.26
N PHE A 573 11.04 -16.95 12.94
CA PHE A 573 10.08 -16.00 12.38
C PHE A 573 10.03 -14.71 13.21
N HIS A 574 9.86 -13.58 12.53
CA HIS A 574 9.71 -12.27 13.17
C HIS A 574 8.51 -11.54 12.57
N PHE A 575 7.68 -10.97 13.44
CA PHE A 575 6.50 -10.21 13.05
C PHE A 575 6.55 -8.81 13.68
N PRO A 576 6.66 -7.74 12.90
CA PRO A 576 6.50 -6.39 13.42
C PRO A 576 5.03 -6.15 13.80
N ILE A 577 4.82 -5.38 14.86
CA ILE A 577 3.51 -5.18 15.47
C ILE A 577 3.09 -3.73 15.29
N THR A 578 1.88 -3.52 14.79
CA THR A 578 1.20 -2.21 14.78
C THR A 578 0.12 -2.15 15.85
N GLU A 579 0.05 -1.03 16.58
CA GLU A 579 -1.01 -0.74 17.56
C GLU A 579 -2.31 -0.25 16.90
N HIS A 580 -2.22 0.21 15.65
CA HIS A 580 -3.37 0.66 14.87
C HIS A 580 -3.62 -0.34 13.72
N ALA A 581 -4.85 -0.85 13.64
CA ALA A 581 -5.31 -1.48 12.41
C ALA A 581 -5.28 -0.40 11.33
N LEU A 582 -4.58 -0.65 10.22
CA LEU A 582 -4.53 0.25 9.07
C LEU A 582 -5.89 0.28 8.35
N GLN A 583 -6.94 0.74 9.03
CA GLN A 583 -8.21 1.10 8.44
C GLN A 583 -8.11 2.56 8.01
N HIS A 584 -7.70 2.77 6.76
CA HIS A 584 -7.77 4.06 6.04
C HIS A 584 -6.89 5.22 6.54
N GLU A 585 -5.81 4.99 7.27
CA GLU A 585 -4.84 6.06 7.54
C GLU A 585 -3.95 6.31 6.32
N HIS A 586 -4.13 7.48 5.68
CA HIS A 586 -3.15 8.02 4.74
C HIS A 586 -1.77 8.11 5.43
N PRO A 587 -0.71 7.53 4.86
CA PRO A 587 0.64 7.57 5.44
C PRO A 587 1.27 8.99 5.50
N ASN A 588 0.56 10.02 5.05
CA ASN A 588 0.99 11.41 5.06
C ASN A 588 0.88 12.10 6.43
N GLN A 589 0.33 11.43 7.45
CA GLN A 589 0.44 11.91 8.81
C GLN A 589 1.75 11.42 9.41
N ILE A 590 2.75 12.29 9.43
CA ILE A 590 3.86 12.16 10.37
C ILE A 590 3.25 12.16 11.76
N HIS A 591 3.06 10.98 12.35
CA HIS A 591 2.59 10.85 13.71
C HIS A 591 3.72 11.28 14.65
N THR A 592 3.53 12.45 15.25
CA THR A 592 4.25 12.96 16.42
C THR A 592 3.96 12.17 17.70
N GLN A 593 3.13 11.12 17.65
CA GLN A 593 3.02 10.14 18.73
C GLN A 593 4.01 9.01 18.47
N ARG A 594 4.92 8.78 19.43
CA ARG A 594 5.87 7.67 19.44
C ARG A 594 5.13 6.34 19.26
N GLN A 595 4.98 5.88 18.01
CA GLN A 595 4.53 4.52 17.73
C GLN A 595 5.49 3.58 18.45
N ARG A 596 4.96 2.72 19.32
CA ARG A 596 5.76 1.69 19.98
C ARG A 596 6.12 0.64 18.94
N THR A 597 7.35 0.67 18.46
CA THR A 597 7.83 -0.19 17.38
C THR A 597 8.15 -1.62 17.84
N ARG A 598 7.12 -2.37 18.24
CA ARG A 598 7.28 -3.72 18.84
C ARG A 598 7.43 -4.82 17.78
N TRP A 599 7.96 -5.94 18.22
CA TRP A 599 8.09 -7.16 17.42
C TRP A 599 7.71 -8.42 18.23
N LEU A 600 7.21 -9.43 17.53
CA LEU A 600 7.09 -10.80 18.00
C LEU A 600 8.24 -11.63 17.39
N CYS A 601 9.13 -12.15 18.22
CA CYS A 601 10.13 -13.14 17.83
C CYS A 601 9.60 -14.53 18.16
N VAL A 602 9.64 -15.42 17.17
CA VAL A 602 9.21 -16.81 17.29
C VAL A 602 10.32 -17.72 16.80
N HIS A 603 10.76 -18.67 17.63
CA HIS A 603 11.76 -19.63 17.22
C HIS A 603 11.65 -20.95 17.98
N ARG A 604 12.11 -22.05 17.38
CA ARG A 604 12.39 -23.29 18.12
C ARG A 604 13.82 -23.26 18.67
N LYS A 605 14.09 -24.03 19.72
CA LYS A 605 15.49 -24.26 20.13
C LYS A 605 16.12 -25.12 19.04
N SER A 606 17.29 -24.73 18.56
CA SER A 606 18.11 -25.63 17.76
C SER A 606 18.32 -26.91 18.56
N SER A 607 17.90 -28.06 18.04
CA SER A 607 18.38 -29.33 18.56
C SER A 607 19.90 -29.28 18.45
N THR A 608 20.58 -29.22 19.59
CA THR A 608 22.00 -29.52 19.66
C THR A 608 22.13 -30.96 19.18
N LYS A 609 22.38 -31.14 17.89
CA LYS A 609 23.03 -32.35 17.37
C LYS A 609 24.53 -32.14 17.48
#